data_AF-A0A482ZDL0-F1
#
_entry.id   AF-A0A482ZDL0-F1
#
_cell.length_a   1.000
_cell.length_b   1.000
_cell.length_c   1.000
_cell.angle_alpha   90.00
_cell.angle_beta   90.00
_cell.angle_gamma   90.00
#
_symmetry.space_group_name_H-M   'P 1'
#
loop_
_entity.id
_entity.type
_entity.pdbx_description
1 polymer ?
#
loop_
_entity_poly.entity_id
_entity_poly.type
_entity_poly.pdbx_seq_one_letter_code
_entity_poly.pdbx_strand_id
1 'polypeptide(L)'
;MESFILPYPPPDILLAPMALKKPKSAYRFALVCTLFSVLGGVVGYFIGALLLDVITPLLIKLHYMDRLETIEVWFEQYGIWIVAIAGFSPMPYKIFTIGAGVASMALLPFILMSILARGLRFFLVVFFVKKFGDACDIWLKKYIDRLGYVLIVVVALGVWYVS
;
A
#
# COMPACT_ATOMS: atom_id res chain seq x y z
N MET A 1 -13.05 24.03 -3.83
CA MET A 1 -12.44 23.40 -5.02
C MET A 1 -11.13 22.73 -4.61
N GLU A 2 -11.18 21.57 -3.95
CA GLU A 2 -9.96 20.80 -3.59
C GLU A 2 -10.22 19.28 -3.71
N SER A 3 -10.94 18.88 -4.75
CA SER A 3 -11.36 17.49 -4.98
C SER A 3 -10.77 16.88 -6.26
N PHE A 4 -9.58 17.33 -6.70
CA PHE A 4 -9.09 17.02 -8.04
C PHE A 4 -7.74 16.29 -8.15
N ILE A 5 -7.00 16.02 -7.06
CA ILE A 5 -5.72 15.29 -7.22
C ILE A 5 -5.69 14.12 -6.23
N LEU A 6 -6.54 13.13 -6.50
CA LEU A 6 -6.56 11.79 -5.91
C LEU A 6 -6.43 11.74 -4.37
N PRO A 7 -7.55 11.73 -3.63
CA PRO A 7 -7.60 10.90 -2.44
C PRO A 7 -8.88 10.09 -2.50
N TYR A 8 -8.84 8.94 -3.19
CA TYR A 8 -9.67 7.86 -2.68
C TYR A 8 -9.20 7.66 -1.23
N PRO A 9 -10.05 7.85 -0.20
CA PRO A 9 -9.61 7.70 1.17
C PRO A 9 -8.90 6.35 1.27
N PRO A 10 -7.68 6.30 1.84
CA PRO A 10 -6.93 5.07 1.98
C PRO A 10 -7.88 3.94 2.38
N PRO A 11 -7.85 2.76 1.73
CA PRO A 11 -8.79 1.68 1.98
C PRO A 11 -8.95 1.37 3.48
N ASP A 12 -7.90 1.59 4.25
CA ASP A 12 -7.78 1.54 5.70
C ASP A 12 -8.69 2.52 6.46
N ILE A 13 -8.92 3.74 5.96
CA ILE A 13 -9.88 4.72 6.54
C ILE A 13 -11.33 4.24 6.35
N LEU A 14 -11.63 3.55 5.25
CA LEU A 14 -12.96 2.96 5.01
C LEU A 14 -13.15 1.64 5.77
N LEU A 15 -12.06 0.88 5.94
CA LEU A 15 -12.09 -0.43 6.61
C LEU A 15 -12.39 -0.31 8.11
N ALA A 16 -11.84 0.72 8.78
CA ALA A 16 -12.03 0.94 10.21
C ALA A 16 -13.51 1.10 10.65
N PRO A 17 -14.33 2.00 10.08
CA PRO A 17 -15.74 2.13 10.47
C PRO A 17 -16.57 0.89 10.10
N MET A 18 -16.23 0.18 9.01
CA MET A 18 -16.89 -1.08 8.65
C MET A 18 -16.60 -2.20 9.68
N ALA A 19 -15.35 -2.27 10.14
CA ALA A 19 -14.92 -3.20 11.17
C ALA A 19 -15.58 -2.91 12.53
N LEU A 20 -15.74 -1.64 12.91
CA LEU A 20 -16.46 -1.22 14.12
C LEU A 20 -17.93 -1.64 14.09
N LYS A 21 -18.61 -1.38 12.97
CA LYS A 21 -20.05 -1.66 12.83
C LYS A 21 -20.35 -3.16 12.80
N LYS A 22 -19.42 -4.00 12.31
CA LYS A 22 -19.57 -5.46 12.20
C LYS A 22 -18.29 -6.21 12.62
N PRO A 23 -17.93 -6.23 13.92
CA PRO A 23 -16.66 -6.78 14.40
C PRO A 23 -16.50 -8.28 14.16
N LYS A 24 -17.62 -9.02 14.08
CA LYS A 24 -17.62 -10.46 13.74
C LYS A 24 -17.15 -10.73 12.31
N SER A 25 -17.34 -9.78 11.38
CA SER A 25 -16.95 -9.90 9.96
C SER A 25 -15.70 -9.10 9.59
N ALA A 26 -15.08 -8.41 10.55
CA ALA A 26 -14.01 -7.46 10.25
C ALA A 26 -12.80 -8.08 9.52
N TYR A 27 -12.39 -9.30 9.89
CA TYR A 27 -11.30 -10.01 9.20
C TYR A 27 -11.65 -10.39 7.77
N ARG A 28 -12.94 -10.63 7.46
CA ARG A 28 -13.39 -10.87 6.08
C ARG A 28 -13.26 -9.59 5.25
N PHE A 29 -13.58 -8.43 5.83
CA PHE A 29 -13.38 -7.14 5.16
C PHE A 29 -11.90 -6.86 4.89
N ALA A 30 -11.01 -7.17 5.85
CA ALA A 30 -9.57 -7.05 5.63
C ALA A 30 -9.12 -7.92 4.45
N LEU A 31 -9.53 -9.18 4.40
CA LEU A 31 -9.19 -10.12 3.33
C LEU A 31 -9.67 -9.62 1.96
N VAL A 32 -10.94 -9.22 1.85
CA VAL A 32 -11.50 -8.66 0.61
C VAL A 32 -10.73 -7.41 0.20
N CYS A 33 -10.43 -6.51 1.15
CA CYS A 33 -9.65 -5.31 0.87
C CYS A 33 -8.24 -5.63 0.36
N THR A 34 -7.57 -6.62 0.95
CA THR A 34 -6.26 -7.11 0.48
C THR A 34 -6.36 -7.61 -0.95
N LEU A 35 -7.34 -8.47 -1.27
CA LEU A 35 -7.50 -9.02 -2.62
C LEU A 35 -7.73 -7.92 -3.65
N PHE A 36 -8.68 -7.01 -3.41
CA PHE A 36 -8.96 -5.91 -4.34
C PHE A 36 -7.78 -4.93 -4.45
N SER A 37 -7.05 -4.70 -3.35
CA SER A 37 -5.85 -3.86 -3.38
C SER A 37 -4.73 -4.47 -4.20
N VAL A 38 -4.51 -5.78 -4.07
CA VAL A 38 -3.50 -6.52 -4.85
C VAL A 38 -3.91 -6.59 -6.31
N LEU A 39 -5.19 -6.88 -6.61
CA LEU A 39 -5.70 -6.86 -7.99
C LEU A 39 -5.50 -5.48 -8.66
N GLY A 40 -5.83 -4.40 -7.95
CA GLY A 40 -5.54 -3.05 -8.45
C GLY A 40 -4.04 -2.80 -8.63
N GLY A 41 -3.19 -3.38 -7.78
CA GLY A 41 -1.74 -3.35 -7.93
C GLY A 41 -1.22 -4.12 -9.14
N VAL A 42 -1.80 -5.28 -9.44
CA VAL A 42 -1.49 -6.07 -10.65
C VAL A 42 -1.87 -5.30 -11.91
N VAL A 43 -3.02 -4.61 -11.89
CA VAL A 43 -3.40 -3.70 -12.99
C VAL A 43 -2.37 -2.58 -13.13
N GLY A 44 -1.96 -1.95 -12.02
CA GLY A 44 -0.90 -0.94 -12.01
C GLY A 44 0.44 -1.45 -12.56
N TYR A 45 0.81 -2.68 -12.21
CA TYR A 45 2.00 -3.36 -12.73
C TYR A 45 1.94 -3.51 -14.26
N PHE A 46 0.82 -4.00 -14.81
CA PHE A 46 0.68 -4.13 -16.26
C PHE A 46 0.65 -2.78 -16.98
N ILE A 47 0.07 -1.76 -16.35
CA ILE A 47 0.11 -0.40 -16.88
C ILE A 47 1.56 0.11 -16.97
N GLY A 48 2.36 -0.09 -15.92
CA GLY A 48 3.78 0.27 -15.92
C GLY A 48 4.60 -0.53 -16.94
N ALA A 49 4.34 -1.83 -17.07
CA ALA A 49 5.09 -2.71 -17.95
C ALA A 49 4.75 -2.56 -19.45
N LEU A 50 3.49 -2.25 -19.80
CA LEU A 50 3.00 -2.28 -21.19
C LEU A 50 2.56 -0.92 -21.74
N LEU A 51 2.21 0.03 -20.88
CA LEU A 51 1.55 1.28 -21.26
C LEU A 51 2.33 2.52 -20.78
N LEU A 52 3.62 2.36 -20.43
CA LEU A 52 4.45 3.45 -19.94
C LEU A 52 4.40 4.68 -20.86
N ASP A 53 4.64 4.49 -22.16
CA ASP A 53 4.67 5.58 -23.14
C ASP A 53 3.33 6.34 -23.20
N VAL A 54 2.22 5.62 -23.01
CA VAL A 54 0.87 6.19 -23.02
C VAL A 54 0.58 6.98 -21.74
N ILE A 55 1.07 6.52 -20.58
CA ILE A 55 0.84 7.18 -19.29
C ILE A 55 1.88 8.27 -18.98
N THR A 56 3.04 8.27 -19.63
CA THR A 56 4.12 9.25 -19.45
C THR A 56 3.64 10.70 -19.51
N PRO A 57 2.87 11.17 -20.51
CA PRO A 57 2.37 12.55 -20.54
C PRO A 57 1.44 12.88 -19.36
N LEU A 58 0.68 11.91 -18.86
CA LEU A 58 -0.15 12.07 -17.66
C LEU A 58 0.72 12.16 -16.40
N LEU A 59 1.76 11.34 -16.29
CA LEU A 59 2.70 11.36 -15.16
C LEU A 59 3.50 12.66 -15.09
N ILE A 60 3.94 13.20 -16.24
CA ILE A 60 4.58 14.51 -16.36
C ILE A 60 3.63 15.61 -15.88
N LYS A 61 2.38 15.61 -16.37
CA LYS A 61 1.37 16.60 -15.98
C LYS A 61 1.05 16.57 -14.48
N LEU A 62 1.21 15.41 -13.85
CA LEU A 62 0.97 15.20 -12.42
C LEU A 62 2.24 15.36 -11.56
N HIS A 63 3.38 15.75 -12.13
CA HIS A 63 4.68 15.85 -11.44
C HIS A 63 5.05 14.55 -10.68
N TYR A 64 4.81 13.41 -11.32
CA TYR A 64 5.16 12.08 -10.79
C TYR A 64 6.40 11.46 -11.44
N MET A 65 7.00 12.09 -12.47
CA MET A 65 8.20 11.56 -13.13
C MET A 65 9.39 11.47 -12.19
N ASP A 66 9.71 12.53 -11.45
CA ASP A 66 10.83 12.53 -10.48
C ASP A 66 10.66 11.42 -9.42
N ARG A 67 9.42 11.12 -9.05
CA ARG A 67 9.09 10.03 -8.12
C ARG A 67 9.26 8.65 -8.76
N LEU A 68 8.94 8.49 -10.04
CA LEU A 68 9.15 7.24 -10.76
C LEU A 68 10.64 6.93 -10.91
N GLU A 69 11.46 7.91 -11.31
CA GLU A 69 12.92 7.74 -11.39
C GLU A 69 13.51 7.34 -10.02
N THR A 70 13.07 7.99 -8.94
CA THR A 70 13.49 7.62 -7.58
C THR A 70 13.08 6.18 -7.24
N ILE A 71 11.87 5.78 -7.62
CA ILE A 71 11.34 4.44 -7.38
C ILE A 71 12.11 3.39 -8.19
N GLU A 72 12.50 3.68 -9.43
CA GLU A 72 13.36 2.80 -10.24
C GLU A 72 14.70 2.55 -9.55
N VAL A 73 15.38 3.60 -9.11
CA VAL A 73 16.64 3.47 -8.34
C VAL A 73 16.44 2.63 -7.08
N TRP A 74 15.32 2.79 -6.38
CA TRP A 74 15.01 1.96 -5.22
C TRP A 74 14.68 0.51 -5.58
N PHE A 75 14.06 0.25 -6.73
CA PHE A 75 13.84 -1.11 -7.21
C PHE A 75 15.17 -1.78 -7.58
N GLU A 76 16.12 -1.06 -8.18
CA GLU A 76 17.47 -1.56 -8.44
C GLU A 76 18.23 -1.86 -7.14
N GLN A 77 18.13 -0.98 -6.14
CA GLN A 77 18.89 -1.11 -4.90
C GLN A 77 18.29 -2.11 -3.90
N TYR A 78 16.96 -2.14 -3.74
CA TYR A 78 16.27 -2.91 -2.71
C TYR A 78 15.45 -4.08 -3.27
N GLY A 79 15.27 -4.17 -4.59
CA GLY A 79 14.53 -5.25 -5.24
C GLY A 79 13.13 -5.41 -4.68
N ILE A 80 12.76 -6.64 -4.32
CA ILE A 80 11.43 -6.97 -3.78
C ILE A 80 11.08 -6.25 -2.47
N TRP A 81 12.09 -5.88 -1.68
CA TRP A 81 11.86 -5.29 -0.36
C TRP A 81 11.21 -3.92 -0.45
N ILE A 82 11.41 -3.19 -1.55
CA ILE A 82 10.76 -1.90 -1.75
C ILE A 82 9.23 -2.03 -1.83
N VAL A 83 8.72 -3.15 -2.36
CA VAL A 83 7.28 -3.42 -2.43
C VAL A 83 6.67 -3.58 -1.03
N ALA A 84 7.41 -4.22 -0.12
CA ALA A 84 6.98 -4.32 1.28
C ALA A 84 6.98 -2.95 1.97
N ILE A 85 8.07 -2.20 1.83
CA ILE A 85 8.20 -0.85 2.41
C ILE A 85 7.08 0.05 1.88
N ALA A 86 6.85 0.03 0.57
CA ALA A 86 5.78 0.79 -0.09
C ALA A 86 4.39 0.40 0.41
N GLY A 87 4.13 -0.90 0.56
CA GLY A 87 2.84 -1.42 1.04
C GLY A 87 2.51 -1.01 2.47
N PHE A 88 3.52 -0.78 3.31
CA PHE A 88 3.37 -0.29 4.68
C PHE A 88 3.44 1.22 4.81
N SER A 89 4.14 1.90 3.90
CA SER A 89 4.28 3.35 3.93
C SER A 89 2.94 4.06 3.70
N PRO A 90 2.79 5.30 4.20
CA PRO A 90 1.66 6.16 3.83
C PRO A 90 1.78 6.69 2.38
N MET A 91 2.81 6.31 1.63
CA MET A 91 2.94 6.74 0.24
C MET A 91 1.88 6.10 -0.67
N PRO A 92 1.59 6.74 -1.82
CA PRO A 92 0.63 6.22 -2.78
C PRO A 92 1.13 4.91 -3.41
N TYR A 93 0.66 3.79 -2.87
CA TYR A 93 0.99 2.44 -3.35
C TYR A 93 0.89 2.28 -4.87
N LYS A 94 -0.05 2.98 -5.52
CA LYS A 94 -0.24 2.94 -6.98
C LYS A 94 1.03 3.30 -7.77
N ILE A 95 1.82 4.26 -7.28
CA ILE A 95 3.03 4.70 -7.98
C ILE A 95 4.09 3.60 -7.91
N PHE A 96 4.23 2.92 -6.76
CA PHE A 96 5.12 1.77 -6.62
C PHE A 96 4.69 0.57 -7.45
N THR A 97 3.39 0.34 -7.63
CA THR A 97 2.92 -0.75 -8.50
C THR A 97 3.19 -0.47 -9.97
N ILE A 98 3.08 0.79 -10.40
CA ILE A 98 3.48 1.21 -11.75
C ILE A 98 4.99 1.02 -11.88
N GLY A 99 5.79 1.56 -10.95
CA GLY A 99 7.25 1.42 -10.92
C GLY A 99 7.73 -0.03 -10.93
N ALA A 100 7.04 -0.95 -10.24
CA ALA A 100 7.36 -2.38 -10.29
C ALA A 100 7.20 -2.97 -11.70
N GLY A 101 6.20 -2.49 -12.45
CA GLY A 101 6.01 -2.85 -13.85
C GLY A 101 7.09 -2.26 -14.76
N VAL A 102 7.47 -0.99 -14.54
CA VAL A 102 8.54 -0.34 -15.31
C VAL A 102 9.87 -1.05 -15.10
N ALA A 103 10.20 -1.37 -13.84
CA ALA A 103 11.38 -2.13 -13.46
C ALA A 103 11.34 -3.61 -13.89
N SER A 104 10.30 -4.06 -14.60
CA SER A 104 10.13 -5.42 -15.10
C SER A 104 10.32 -6.50 -14.03
N MET A 105 9.86 -6.21 -12.81
CA MET A 105 10.02 -7.09 -11.67
C MET A 105 9.20 -8.38 -11.85
N ALA A 106 9.73 -9.53 -11.47
CA ALA A 106 8.96 -10.78 -11.52
C ALA A 106 7.58 -10.64 -10.82
N LEU A 107 6.51 -10.91 -11.57
CA LEU A 107 5.13 -10.68 -11.16
C LEU A 107 4.74 -11.48 -9.90
N LEU A 108 5.16 -12.75 -9.83
CA LEU A 108 4.80 -13.63 -8.72
C LEU A 108 5.39 -13.13 -7.38
N PRO A 109 6.70 -12.82 -7.29
CA PRO A 109 7.27 -12.16 -6.12
C PRO A 109 6.57 -10.84 -5.75
N PHE A 110 6.25 -9.99 -6.74
CA PHE A 110 5.50 -8.75 -6.51
C PHE A 110 4.13 -9.01 -5.86
N ILE A 111 3.35 -9.97 -6.39
CA ILE A 111 2.02 -10.32 -5.85
C ILE A 111 2.14 -10.82 -4.42
N LEU A 112 3.08 -11.74 -4.15
CA LEU A 112 3.27 -12.31 -2.81
C LEU A 112 3.64 -11.23 -1.79
N MET A 113 4.59 -10.37 -2.15
CA MET A 113 5.01 -9.27 -1.26
C MET A 113 3.89 -8.25 -1.06
N SER A 114 3.11 -7.97 -2.10
CA SER A 114 1.95 -7.09 -2.03
C SER A 114 0.85 -7.64 -1.11
N ILE A 115 0.55 -8.94 -1.21
CA ILE A 115 -0.39 -9.63 -0.31
C ILE A 115 0.10 -9.55 1.13
N LEU A 116 1.38 -9.84 1.39
CA LEU A 116 1.95 -9.77 2.72
C LEU A 116 1.89 -8.35 3.28
N ALA A 117 2.35 -7.36 2.52
CA ALA A 117 2.42 -5.97 2.98
C ALA A 117 1.04 -5.36 3.21
N ARG A 118 0.16 -5.44 2.20
CA ARG A 118 -1.21 -4.90 2.29
C ARG A 118 -2.07 -5.70 3.26
N GLY A 119 -1.93 -7.02 3.25
CA GLY A 119 -2.59 -7.92 4.18
C GLY A 119 -2.27 -7.56 5.61
N LEU A 120 -0.98 -7.52 5.98
CA LEU A 120 -0.59 -7.21 7.34
C LEU A 120 -1.09 -5.82 7.77
N ARG A 121 -1.01 -4.79 6.92
CA ARG A 121 -1.55 -3.45 7.22
C ARG A 121 -3.05 -3.48 7.53
N PHE A 122 -3.86 -4.07 6.65
CA PHE A 122 -5.32 -4.10 6.82
C PHE A 122 -5.77 -4.98 7.99
N PHE A 123 -5.11 -6.12 8.19
CA PHE A 123 -5.39 -7.00 9.32
C PHE A 123 -5.02 -6.37 10.66
N LEU A 124 -3.93 -5.60 10.72
CA LEU A 124 -3.56 -4.85 11.92
C LEU A 124 -4.59 -3.78 12.24
N VAL A 125 -5.00 -2.98 11.26
CA VAL A 125 -6.08 -1.98 11.40
C VAL A 125 -7.32 -2.64 12.00
N VAL A 126 -7.77 -3.76 11.42
CA VAL A 126 -8.93 -4.50 11.92
C VAL A 126 -8.71 -5.08 13.32
N PHE A 127 -7.53 -5.60 13.62
CA PHE A 127 -7.19 -6.16 14.92
C PHE A 127 -7.28 -5.10 16.03
N PHE A 128 -6.68 -3.93 15.82
CA PHE A 128 -6.75 -2.81 16.77
C PHE A 128 -8.19 -2.33 16.95
N VAL A 129 -8.92 -2.12 15.85
CA VAL A 129 -10.33 -1.72 15.90
C VAL A 129 -11.18 -2.71 16.69
N LYS A 130 -10.99 -4.01 16.46
CA LYS A 130 -11.75 -5.06 17.15
C LYS A 130 -11.42 -5.17 18.63
N LYS A 131 -10.17 -4.87 19.02
CA LYS A 131 -9.70 -4.95 20.41
C LYS A 131 -10.07 -3.70 21.24
N PHE A 132 -10.03 -2.52 20.65
CA PHE A 132 -10.17 -1.23 21.35
C PHE A 132 -11.49 -0.49 21.05
N GLY A 133 -12.29 -0.95 20.08
CA GLY A 133 -13.63 -0.42 19.81
C GLY A 133 -13.64 1.06 19.42
N ASP A 134 -14.67 1.79 19.85
CA ASP A 134 -14.94 3.17 19.43
C ASP A 134 -13.85 4.17 19.85
N ALA A 135 -13.14 3.90 20.96
CA ALA A 135 -11.98 4.71 21.36
C ALA A 135 -10.85 4.69 20.31
N CYS A 136 -10.80 3.62 19.50
CA CYS A 136 -9.83 3.49 18.44
C CYS A 136 -10.21 4.28 17.18
N ASP A 137 -11.48 4.56 16.86
CA ASP A 137 -11.85 5.21 15.58
C ASP A 137 -11.23 6.61 15.44
N ILE A 138 -11.28 7.40 16.51
CA ILE A 138 -10.73 8.76 16.56
C ILE A 138 -9.21 8.72 16.57
N TRP A 139 -8.62 7.77 17.30
CA TRP A 139 -7.17 7.62 17.39
C TRP A 139 -6.59 7.09 16.07
N LEU A 140 -7.23 6.10 15.46
CA LEU A 140 -6.81 5.49 14.20
C LEU A 140 -6.85 6.52 13.07
N LYS A 141 -7.94 7.30 12.92
CA LYS A 141 -7.99 8.38 11.92
C LYS A 141 -6.86 9.40 12.05
N LYS A 142 -6.36 9.62 13.28
CA LYS A 142 -5.28 10.58 13.57
C LYS A 142 -3.88 9.98 13.43
N TYR A 143 -3.73 8.67 13.59
CA TYR A 143 -2.42 8.01 13.71
C TYR A 143 -2.19 6.84 12.73
N ILE A 144 -3.11 6.57 11.79
CA ILE A 144 -2.98 5.47 10.82
C ILE A 144 -1.69 5.60 9.99
N ASP A 145 -1.29 6.83 9.67
CA ASP A 145 -0.03 7.11 8.96
C ASP A 145 1.19 6.77 9.83
N ARG A 146 1.13 7.02 11.14
CA ARG A 146 2.20 6.67 12.09
C ARG A 146 2.29 5.17 12.32
N LEU A 147 1.17 4.44 12.29
CA LEU A 147 1.19 2.97 12.36
C LEU A 147 1.91 2.35 11.16
N GLY A 148 1.78 2.94 9.97
CA GLY A 148 2.57 2.54 8.80
C GLY A 148 4.08 2.64 9.05
N TYR A 149 4.54 3.75 9.65
CA TYR A 149 5.96 3.93 10.02
C TYR A 149 6.42 2.95 11.10
N VAL A 150 5.61 2.72 12.14
CA VAL A 150 5.94 1.74 13.18
C VAL A 150 6.11 0.35 12.58
N LEU A 151 5.28 -0.02 11.61
CA LEU A 151 5.41 -1.31 10.97
C LEU A 151 6.65 -1.43 10.09
N ILE A 152 7.02 -0.36 9.39
CA ILE A 152 8.29 -0.30 8.64
C ILE A 152 9.46 -0.54 9.59
N VAL A 153 9.46 0.10 10.77
CA VAL A 153 10.52 -0.10 11.79
C VAL A 153 10.54 -1.55 12.27
N VAL A 154 9.38 -2.16 12.57
CA VAL A 154 9.30 -3.56 13.01
C VAL A 154 9.80 -4.53 11.94
N VAL A 155 9.43 -4.31 10.67
CA VAL A 155 9.90 -5.13 9.55
C VAL A 155 11.40 -4.95 9.32
N ALA A 156 11.90 -3.71 9.37
CA ALA A 156 13.33 -3.42 9.24
C ALA A 156 14.16 -4.09 10.34
N LEU A 157 13.70 -4.03 11.59
CA LEU A 157 14.35 -4.73 12.71
C LEU A 157 14.29 -6.26 12.56
N GLY A 158 13.17 -6.80 12.06
CA GLY A 158 13.03 -8.22 11.78
C GLY A 158 13.98 -8.71 10.68
N VAL A 159 14.14 -7.95 9.60
CA VAL A 159 15.10 -8.27 8.53
C VAL A 159 16.55 -8.18 9.05
N TRP A 160 16.87 -7.17 9.85
CA TRP A 160 18.20 -7.04 10.47
C TRP A 160 18.54 -8.19 11.42
N TYR A 161 17.56 -8.72 12.16
CA TYR A 161 17.77 -9.86 13.05
C TYR A 161 18.01 -11.19 12.30
N VAL A 162 17.47 -11.32 11.09
CA VAL A 162 17.59 -12.54 10.26
C VAL A 162 18.81 -12.52 9.33
N SER A 163 19.41 -11.34 9.11
CA SER A 163 20.61 -11.14 8.27
C SER A 163 21.90 -11.27 9.06
#